data_AF-A0A3L7UHN6-F1
#
_entry.id   AF-A0A3L7UHN6-F1
#
_cell.length_a   1.000
_cell.length_b   1.000
_cell.length_c   1.000
_cell.angle_alpha   90.00
_cell.angle_beta   90.00
_cell.angle_gamma   90.00
#
_symmetry.space_group_name_H-M   'P 1'
#
loop_
_entity.id
_entity.type
_entity.pdbx_description
1 polymer ?
#
loop_
_entity_poly.entity_id
_entity_poly.type
_entity_poly.pdbx_seq_one_letter_code
_entity_poly.pdbx_strand_id
1 'polypeptide(L)'
;MSGNHFNLVRRSSQKRKEYFMSKSPRNARVTTEDEFLKVLSVARTAAAKVDGYLTDKECHMLVLMAVCPTVAGEVLEIGSFKGLSTVLLATALESTNDPRLHACDPWAAIEAFGATMMTNDETFHTFQESLAKTGVSDRVTIHRAFSSDLAPKWNRPLRLLWIDGDHSVSGAKKDFENFSKHVVPGGIVAFHDVMHFHPGPSQVFATRVLLSDEWGACGICGSIGWAQKVRDRSEVLQNRDLKLRLLRRLMPLVDSTAFEKPLTGIHKLRFKLRRSFVPRSAPKYSDFSSLVGYRAAG
;
A
#
# COMPACT_ATOMS: atom_id res chain seq x y z
N MET A 1 -21.18 -26.49 -38.27
CA MET A 1 -20.27 -25.32 -38.16
C MET A 1 -19.88 -25.09 -36.69
N SER A 2 -19.04 -25.94 -36.09
CA SER A 2 -18.63 -25.79 -34.68
C SER A 2 -17.14 -26.03 -34.40
N GLY A 3 -16.32 -26.28 -35.43
CA GLY A 3 -14.90 -26.65 -35.26
C GLY A 3 -13.89 -25.49 -35.14
N ASN A 4 -14.26 -24.26 -35.47
CA ASN A 4 -13.29 -23.15 -35.60
C ASN A 4 -13.15 -22.24 -34.37
N HIS A 5 -14.11 -22.25 -33.44
CA HIS A 5 -14.06 -21.34 -32.29
C HIS A 5 -13.16 -21.87 -31.15
N PHE A 6 -13.08 -23.19 -30.97
CA PHE A 6 -12.26 -23.82 -29.93
C PHE A 6 -10.75 -23.70 -30.17
N ASN A 7 -10.32 -23.71 -31.43
CA ASN A 7 -8.89 -23.62 -31.79
C ASN A 7 -8.32 -22.20 -31.65
N LEU A 8 -9.15 -21.16 -31.77
CA LEU A 8 -8.72 -19.77 -31.65
C LEU A 8 -8.44 -19.38 -30.18
N VAL A 9 -9.27 -19.88 -29.25
CA VAL A 9 -9.12 -19.64 -27.80
C VAL A 9 -7.90 -20.38 -27.23
N ARG A 10 -7.62 -21.60 -27.72
CA ARG A 10 -6.41 -22.35 -27.33
C ARG A 10 -5.13 -21.67 -27.81
N ARG A 11 -5.10 -21.19 -29.06
CA ARG A 11 -3.94 -20.46 -29.62
C ARG A 11 -3.69 -19.11 -28.93
N SER A 12 -4.72 -18.40 -28.48
CA SER A 12 -4.55 -17.14 -27.74
C SER A 12 -4.07 -17.35 -26.30
N SER A 13 -4.51 -18.43 -25.64
CA SER A 13 -4.02 -18.86 -24.33
C SER A 13 -2.56 -19.33 -24.38
N GLN A 14 -2.17 -20.03 -25.45
CA GLN A 14 -0.80 -20.53 -25.65
C GLN A 14 0.17 -19.40 -26.01
N LYS A 15 -0.22 -18.46 -26.89
CA LYS A 15 0.55 -17.25 -27.17
C LYS A 15 0.70 -16.33 -25.95
N ARG A 16 -0.29 -16.27 -25.05
CA ARG A 16 -0.14 -15.57 -23.76
C ARG A 16 0.89 -16.28 -22.87
N LYS A 17 0.83 -17.60 -22.74
CA LYS A 17 1.84 -18.37 -21.99
C LYS A 17 3.24 -18.20 -22.57
N GLU A 18 3.39 -18.24 -23.89
CA GLU A 18 4.68 -18.02 -24.56
C GLU A 18 5.16 -16.57 -24.40
N TYR A 19 4.28 -15.57 -24.43
CA TYR A 19 4.61 -14.17 -24.12
C TYR A 19 5.08 -13.99 -22.67
N PHE A 20 4.50 -14.71 -21.71
CA PHE A 20 4.98 -14.75 -20.32
C PHE A 20 6.29 -15.52 -20.14
N MET A 21 6.63 -16.44 -21.05
CA MET A 21 7.89 -17.21 -21.01
C MET A 21 9.02 -16.56 -21.80
N SER A 22 8.74 -15.72 -22.80
CA SER A 22 9.73 -15.17 -23.74
C SER A 22 10.24 -13.77 -23.40
N LYS A 23 9.75 -13.13 -22.32
CA LYS A 23 10.33 -11.91 -21.76
C LYS A 23 10.65 -12.11 -20.29
N SER A 24 11.72 -12.85 -20.03
CA SER A 24 12.34 -12.93 -18.71
C SER A 24 13.61 -12.06 -18.71
N PRO A 25 13.59 -10.85 -18.12
CA PRO A 25 14.80 -10.21 -17.65
C PRO A 25 15.07 -10.62 -16.19
N ARG A 26 16.11 -11.44 -16.02
CA ARG A 26 17.07 -11.50 -14.90
C ARG A 26 16.54 -11.31 -13.46
N ASN A 27 16.43 -12.44 -12.75
CA ASN A 27 16.83 -12.74 -11.36
C ASN A 27 17.38 -11.62 -10.44
N ALA A 28 16.70 -10.47 -10.28
CA ALA A 28 17.04 -9.55 -9.19
C ALA A 28 15.92 -9.62 -8.15
N ARG A 29 16.00 -10.60 -7.24
CA ARG A 29 15.25 -10.52 -5.98
C ARG A 29 16.11 -9.73 -5.02
N VAL A 30 15.55 -8.70 -4.40
CA VAL A 30 16.20 -8.06 -3.26
C VAL A 30 16.30 -9.08 -2.13
N THR A 31 17.52 -9.45 -1.74
CA THR A 31 17.80 -10.44 -0.69
C THR A 31 18.70 -9.92 0.42
N THR A 32 19.33 -8.76 0.20
CA THR A 32 20.26 -8.14 1.14
C THR A 32 19.92 -6.68 1.41
N GLU A 33 20.44 -6.13 2.52
CA GLU A 33 20.30 -4.71 2.85
C GLU A 33 20.90 -3.82 1.75
N ASP A 34 22.07 -4.16 1.20
CA ASP A 34 22.74 -3.36 0.17
C ASP A 34 21.95 -3.32 -1.14
N GLU A 35 21.37 -4.44 -1.57
CA GLU A 35 20.46 -4.47 -2.71
C GLU A 35 19.23 -3.62 -2.47
N PHE A 36 18.64 -3.72 -1.28
CA PHE A 36 17.49 -2.91 -0.89
C PHE A 36 17.82 -1.41 -0.92
N LEU A 37 18.97 -0.99 -0.37
CA LEU A 37 19.38 0.41 -0.35
C LEU A 37 19.63 0.96 -1.77
N LYS A 38 20.12 0.13 -2.70
CA LYS A 38 20.22 0.51 -4.12
C LYS A 38 18.85 0.74 -4.74
N VAL A 39 17.89 -0.17 -4.54
CA VAL A 39 16.52 -0.02 -5.04
C VAL A 39 15.85 1.21 -4.42
N LEU A 40 15.99 1.40 -3.11
CA LEU A 40 15.45 2.56 -2.39
C LEU A 40 16.01 3.88 -2.93
N SER A 41 17.32 3.93 -3.21
CA SER A 41 17.96 5.10 -3.80
C SER A 41 17.37 5.44 -5.16
N VAL A 42 17.27 4.45 -6.07
CA VAL A 42 16.70 4.64 -7.42
C VAL A 42 15.23 5.08 -7.34
N ALA A 43 14.42 4.42 -6.51
CA ALA A 43 13.02 4.75 -6.34
C ALA A 43 12.83 6.17 -5.79
N ARG A 44 13.63 6.58 -4.79
CA ARG A 44 13.59 7.96 -4.24
C ARG A 44 14.02 9.00 -5.26
N THR A 45 15.05 8.74 -6.06
CA THR A 45 15.48 9.66 -7.13
C THR A 45 14.38 9.85 -8.18
N ALA A 46 13.62 8.80 -8.50
CA ALA A 46 12.46 8.91 -9.39
C ALA A 46 11.33 9.71 -8.73
N ALA A 47 10.97 9.38 -7.49
CA ALA A 47 9.88 10.03 -6.74
C ALA A 47 10.16 11.51 -6.42
N ALA A 48 11.42 11.91 -6.23
CA ALA A 48 11.81 13.30 -5.96
C ALA A 48 11.46 14.28 -7.12
N LYS A 49 11.10 13.75 -8.30
CA LYS A 49 10.63 14.55 -9.44
C LYS A 49 9.12 14.81 -9.40
N VAL A 50 8.41 14.25 -8.43
CA VAL A 50 6.95 14.22 -8.37
C VAL A 50 6.48 14.90 -7.08
N ASP A 51 5.53 15.81 -7.20
CA ASP A 51 4.92 16.45 -6.02
C ASP A 51 4.04 15.44 -5.28
N GLY A 52 4.03 15.52 -3.95
CA GLY A 52 3.18 14.68 -3.10
C GLY A 52 3.59 14.75 -1.64
N TYR A 53 2.99 13.89 -0.82
CA TYR A 53 3.15 13.92 0.63
C TYR A 53 3.69 12.58 1.15
N LEU A 54 5.00 12.41 1.15
CA LEU A 54 5.67 11.31 1.85
C LEU A 54 6.94 11.81 2.53
N THR A 55 7.21 11.30 3.73
CA THR A 55 8.51 11.46 4.39
C THR A 55 9.50 10.40 3.92
N ASP A 56 10.81 10.62 4.14
CA ASP A 56 11.83 9.63 3.80
C ASP A 56 11.57 8.24 4.39
N LYS A 57 11.07 8.19 5.64
CA LYS A 57 10.76 6.93 6.32
C LYS A 57 9.58 6.21 5.68
N GLU A 58 8.60 6.97 5.17
CA GLU A 58 7.44 6.41 4.48
C GLU A 58 7.82 5.90 3.10
N CYS A 59 8.68 6.64 2.37
CA CYS A 59 9.28 6.15 1.14
C CYS A 59 10.05 4.83 1.37
N HIS A 60 10.83 4.77 2.45
CA HIS A 60 11.54 3.54 2.83
C HIS A 60 10.56 2.38 3.05
N MET A 61 9.49 2.62 3.81
CA MET A 61 8.48 1.60 4.11
C MET A 61 7.76 1.10 2.87
N LEU A 62 7.35 1.99 1.96
CA LEU A 62 6.69 1.59 0.71
C LEU A 62 7.60 0.72 -0.16
N VAL A 63 8.89 1.07 -0.29
CA VAL A 63 9.85 0.26 -1.04
C VAL A 63 10.03 -1.11 -0.39
N LEU A 64 10.15 -1.19 0.95
CA LEU A 64 10.19 -2.47 1.66
C LEU A 64 8.96 -3.33 1.37
N MET A 65 7.76 -2.76 1.50
CA MET A 65 6.52 -3.50 1.25
C MET A 65 6.35 -3.89 -0.22
N ALA A 66 6.95 -3.16 -1.16
CA ALA A 66 6.95 -3.54 -2.57
C ALA A 66 7.86 -4.76 -2.82
N VAL A 67 9.09 -4.77 -2.28
CA VAL A 67 10.11 -5.77 -2.65
C VAL A 67 10.15 -7.00 -1.74
N CYS A 68 9.76 -6.89 -0.48
CA CYS A 68 9.88 -7.98 0.50
C CYS A 68 8.80 -9.07 0.44
N PRO A 69 7.54 -8.84 0.05
CA PRO A 69 6.56 -9.92 -0.03
C PRO A 69 7.06 -11.05 -0.94
N THR A 70 7.13 -12.26 -0.38
CA THR A 70 7.58 -13.47 -1.09
C THR A 70 6.44 -14.17 -1.83
N VAL A 71 5.23 -13.64 -1.71
CA VAL A 71 4.00 -14.20 -2.27
C VAL A 71 3.69 -13.62 -3.64
N ALA A 72 3.04 -14.44 -4.47
CA ALA A 72 2.55 -13.99 -5.77
C ALA A 72 1.30 -13.13 -5.61
N GLY A 73 1.11 -12.17 -6.53
CA GLY A 73 -0.01 -11.25 -6.51
C GLY A 73 0.43 -9.89 -7.04
N GLU A 74 -0.55 -9.06 -7.35
CA GLU A 74 -0.33 -7.71 -7.87
C GLU A 74 -0.35 -6.70 -6.73
N VAL A 75 0.10 -5.47 -7.01
CA VAL A 75 -0.01 -4.34 -6.08
C VAL A 75 -1.19 -3.46 -6.48
N LEU A 76 -2.02 -3.11 -5.51
CA LEU A 76 -3.07 -2.11 -5.69
C LEU A 76 -2.81 -0.93 -4.75
N GLU A 77 -2.73 0.26 -5.33
CA GLU A 77 -2.78 1.55 -4.66
C GLU A 77 -4.19 2.15 -4.83
N ILE A 78 -4.77 2.63 -3.73
CA ILE A 78 -6.01 3.41 -3.71
C ILE A 78 -5.65 4.80 -3.19
N GLY A 79 -5.90 5.83 -3.99
CA GLY A 79 -5.39 7.18 -3.77
C GLY A 79 -3.99 7.33 -4.37
N SER A 80 -3.92 7.97 -5.53
CA SER A 80 -2.69 8.11 -6.30
C SER A 80 -2.30 9.58 -6.50
N PHE A 81 -3.25 10.52 -6.39
CA PHE A 81 -3.03 11.96 -6.49
C PHE A 81 -2.13 12.33 -7.69
N LYS A 82 -0.97 12.97 -7.47
CA LYS A 82 0.00 13.32 -8.52
C LYS A 82 1.02 12.20 -8.84
N GLY A 83 0.96 11.07 -8.13
CA GLY A 83 1.68 9.85 -8.47
C GLY A 83 3.00 9.60 -7.73
N LEU A 84 3.28 10.32 -6.63
CA LEU A 84 4.55 10.19 -5.90
C LEU A 84 4.75 8.75 -5.38
N SER A 85 3.77 8.21 -4.64
CA SER A 85 3.80 6.83 -4.15
C SER A 85 3.73 5.83 -5.31
N THR A 86 2.94 6.10 -6.34
CA THR A 86 2.82 5.28 -7.55
C THR A 86 4.17 5.08 -8.24
N VAL A 87 4.91 6.17 -8.46
CA VAL A 87 6.25 6.16 -9.07
C VAL A 87 7.21 5.38 -8.19
N LEU A 88 7.21 5.65 -6.89
CA LEU A 88 8.08 4.97 -5.94
C LEU A 88 7.86 3.45 -5.95
N LEU A 89 6.58 3.01 -5.91
CA LEU A 89 6.20 1.60 -5.98
C LEU A 89 6.56 0.99 -7.33
N ALA A 90 6.20 1.64 -8.45
CA ALA A 90 6.46 1.13 -9.80
C ALA A 90 7.97 0.97 -10.08
N THR A 91 8.81 1.89 -9.61
CA THR A 91 10.27 1.79 -9.72
C THR A 91 10.81 0.66 -8.84
N ALA A 92 10.35 0.52 -7.60
CA ALA A 92 10.80 -0.55 -6.71
C ALA A 92 10.42 -1.95 -7.22
N LEU A 93 9.21 -2.07 -7.78
CA LEU A 93 8.65 -3.32 -8.29
C LEU A 93 9.43 -3.92 -9.47
N GLU A 94 10.25 -3.12 -10.17
CA GLU A 94 11.18 -3.64 -11.19
C GLU A 94 12.18 -4.66 -10.65
N SER A 95 12.49 -4.57 -9.36
CA SER A 95 13.39 -5.50 -8.66
C SER A 95 12.63 -6.69 -8.08
N THR A 96 11.51 -7.07 -8.72
CA THR A 96 10.67 -8.20 -8.33
C THR A 96 10.26 -9.01 -9.56
N ASN A 97 9.80 -10.25 -9.34
CA ASN A 97 9.35 -11.10 -10.45
C ASN A 97 7.94 -10.72 -10.97
N ASP A 98 7.23 -9.84 -10.26
CA ASP A 98 5.86 -9.45 -10.60
C ASP A 98 5.71 -7.93 -10.46
N PRO A 99 6.07 -7.15 -11.50
CA PRO A 99 6.14 -5.70 -11.40
C PRO A 99 4.78 -5.00 -11.58
N ARG A 100 3.66 -5.74 -11.53
CA ARG A 100 2.33 -5.21 -11.84
C ARG A 100 1.80 -4.31 -10.72
N LEU A 101 1.56 -3.05 -11.06
CA LEU A 101 0.93 -2.05 -10.19
C LEU A 101 -0.39 -1.55 -10.80
N HIS A 102 -1.41 -1.47 -9.96
CA HIS A 102 -2.68 -0.83 -10.25
C HIS A 102 -2.82 0.43 -9.40
N ALA A 103 -3.06 1.57 -10.05
CA ALA A 103 -3.32 2.85 -9.40
C ALA A 103 -4.81 3.17 -9.55
N CYS A 104 -5.53 3.31 -8.43
CA CYS A 104 -6.96 3.60 -8.42
C CYS A 104 -7.22 4.92 -7.72
N ASP A 105 -7.72 5.89 -8.46
CA ASP A 105 -8.09 7.21 -7.94
C ASP A 105 -9.21 7.75 -8.82
N PRO A 106 -10.26 8.38 -8.27
CA PRO A 106 -11.27 9.02 -9.12
C PRO A 106 -10.70 10.27 -9.83
N TRP A 107 -9.63 10.88 -9.29
CA TRP A 107 -9.20 12.24 -9.58
C TRP A 107 -10.40 13.20 -9.60
N ALA A 108 -11.35 12.98 -8.70
CA ALA A 108 -12.55 13.79 -8.54
C ALA A 108 -12.28 14.97 -7.60
N ALA A 109 -13.15 15.97 -7.63
CA ALA A 109 -13.00 17.17 -6.82
C ALA A 109 -13.27 16.77 -5.38
N ILE A 110 -12.21 16.70 -4.58
CA ILE A 110 -12.34 16.55 -3.13
C ILE A 110 -12.19 17.95 -2.57
N GLU A 111 -13.18 18.43 -1.81
CA GLU A 111 -13.04 19.58 -0.91
C GLU A 111 -12.06 19.24 0.22
N ALA A 112 -10.82 18.92 -0.12
CA ALA A 112 -9.76 18.68 0.84
C ALA A 112 -8.64 19.65 0.52
N PHE A 113 -8.16 20.31 1.57
CA PHE A 113 -6.95 21.14 1.62
C PHE A 113 -7.06 22.64 1.37
N GLY A 114 -8.24 23.27 1.33
CA GLY A 114 -8.37 24.73 1.51
C GLY A 114 -7.42 25.61 0.67
N ALA A 115 -6.94 25.08 -0.45
CA ALA A 115 -5.94 25.67 -1.33
C ALA A 115 -6.52 25.63 -2.75
N THR A 116 -6.40 26.75 -3.43
CA THR A 116 -6.95 27.04 -4.74
C THR A 116 -6.56 26.02 -5.82
N MET A 117 -7.59 25.53 -6.50
CA MET A 117 -7.72 25.39 -7.96
C MET A 117 -6.63 24.60 -8.71
N MET A 118 -6.62 23.28 -8.53
CA MET A 118 -6.39 22.41 -9.68
C MET A 118 -7.71 21.75 -10.04
N THR A 119 -8.08 21.75 -11.31
CA THR A 119 -9.22 20.95 -11.76
C THR A 119 -8.84 19.48 -11.75
N ASN A 120 -9.85 18.63 -11.59
CA ASN A 120 -9.74 17.16 -11.62
C ASN A 120 -8.89 16.63 -12.78
N ASP A 121 -9.05 17.22 -13.95
CA ASP A 121 -8.30 16.85 -15.15
C ASP A 121 -6.84 17.31 -15.09
N GLU A 122 -6.53 18.43 -14.45
CA GLU A 122 -5.15 18.91 -14.28
C GLU A 122 -4.35 18.01 -13.32
N THR A 123 -4.96 17.56 -12.21
CA THR A 123 -4.28 16.62 -11.29
C THR A 123 -4.08 15.26 -11.98
N PHE A 124 -5.07 14.79 -12.74
CA PHE A 124 -4.91 13.56 -13.53
C PHE A 124 -3.84 13.71 -14.62
N HIS A 125 -3.80 14.84 -15.32
CA HIS A 125 -2.75 15.13 -16.29
C HIS A 125 -1.37 15.16 -15.63
N THR A 126 -1.25 15.83 -14.48
CA THR A 126 -0.01 15.87 -13.68
C THR A 126 0.44 14.48 -13.25
N PHE A 127 -0.51 13.61 -12.89
CA PHE A 127 -0.24 12.20 -12.62
C PHE A 127 0.34 11.49 -13.84
N GLN A 128 -0.30 11.62 -15.00
CA GLN A 128 0.19 11.02 -16.25
C GLN A 128 1.57 11.54 -16.65
N GLU A 129 1.80 12.85 -16.58
CA GLU A 129 3.12 13.45 -16.80
C GLU A 129 4.17 12.91 -15.82
N SER A 130 3.77 12.67 -14.57
CA SER A 130 4.67 12.11 -13.56
C SER A 130 5.07 10.67 -13.87
N LEU A 131 4.16 9.85 -14.39
CA LEU A 131 4.50 8.51 -14.88
C LEU A 131 5.36 8.55 -16.16
N ALA A 132 5.11 9.51 -17.05
CA ALA A 132 5.85 9.65 -18.31
C ALA A 132 7.30 10.11 -18.05
N LYS A 133 7.48 11.19 -17.28
CA LYS A 133 8.81 11.77 -16.99
C LYS A 133 9.72 10.87 -16.16
N THR A 134 9.15 9.87 -15.47
CA THR A 134 9.88 8.89 -14.66
C THR A 134 10.03 7.54 -15.37
N GLY A 135 9.43 7.36 -16.56
CA GLY A 135 9.58 6.16 -17.38
C GLY A 135 8.86 4.92 -16.83
N VAL A 136 7.83 5.09 -16.00
CA VAL A 136 7.09 3.98 -15.38
C VAL A 136 5.69 3.76 -15.98
N SER A 137 5.30 4.57 -16.98
CA SER A 137 3.95 4.55 -17.56
C SER A 137 3.46 3.16 -17.97
N ASP A 138 4.30 2.38 -18.66
CA ASP A 138 3.93 1.03 -19.15
C ASP A 138 3.76 -0.02 -18.03
N ARG A 139 4.08 0.34 -16.78
CA ARG A 139 4.06 -0.57 -15.62
C ARG A 139 2.85 -0.34 -14.71
N VAL A 140 2.15 0.78 -14.91
CA VAL A 140 1.02 1.18 -14.09
C VAL A 140 -0.26 1.02 -14.89
N THR A 141 -1.14 0.14 -14.43
CA THR A 141 -2.51 0.11 -14.92
C THR A 141 -3.34 1.14 -14.16
N ILE A 142 -3.78 2.17 -14.87
CA ILE A 142 -4.51 3.31 -14.30
C ILE A 142 -6.01 2.99 -14.28
N HIS A 143 -6.62 3.11 -13.11
CA HIS A 143 -8.07 3.05 -12.91
C HIS A 143 -8.58 4.43 -12.47
N ARG A 144 -9.02 5.24 -13.42
CA ARG A 144 -9.69 6.52 -13.13
C ARG A 144 -11.13 6.27 -12.68
N ALA A 145 -11.31 5.91 -11.42
CA ALA A 145 -12.58 5.54 -10.83
C ALA A 145 -12.54 5.62 -9.30
N PHE A 146 -13.71 5.72 -8.66
CA PHE A 146 -13.81 5.41 -7.23
C PHE A 146 -13.45 3.94 -7.00
N SER A 147 -12.76 3.67 -5.89
CA SER A 147 -12.41 2.32 -5.45
C SER A 147 -13.64 1.39 -5.38
N SER A 148 -14.81 1.94 -5.03
CA SER A 148 -16.06 1.20 -4.95
C SER A 148 -16.63 0.78 -6.31
N ASP A 149 -16.28 1.47 -7.38
CA ASP A 149 -16.70 1.11 -8.73
C ASP A 149 -15.74 0.08 -9.36
N LEU A 150 -14.49 0.07 -8.88
CA LEU A 150 -13.49 -0.94 -9.22
C LEU A 150 -13.74 -2.26 -8.49
N ALA A 151 -14.13 -2.22 -7.21
CA ALA A 151 -14.22 -3.38 -6.34
C ALA A 151 -15.05 -4.57 -6.89
N PRO A 152 -16.25 -4.37 -7.47
CA PRO A 152 -17.05 -5.48 -8.01
C PRO A 152 -16.40 -6.18 -9.21
N LYS A 153 -15.47 -5.50 -9.89
CA LYS A 153 -14.76 -5.99 -11.08
C LYS A 153 -13.40 -6.60 -10.71
N TRP A 154 -12.97 -6.47 -9.46
CA TRP A 154 -11.68 -6.94 -9.00
C TRP A 154 -11.70 -8.43 -8.66
N ASN A 155 -10.84 -9.20 -9.30
CA ASN A 155 -10.71 -10.65 -9.09
C ASN A 155 -9.25 -11.12 -9.05
N ARG A 156 -8.30 -10.19 -8.89
CA ARG A 156 -6.87 -10.46 -8.93
C ARG A 156 -6.31 -10.60 -7.51
N PRO A 157 -5.42 -11.57 -7.23
CA PRO A 157 -4.78 -11.69 -5.93
C PRO A 157 -3.84 -10.51 -5.67
N LEU A 158 -3.86 -9.98 -4.45
CA LEU A 158 -3.02 -8.87 -4.03
C LEU A 158 -1.90 -9.34 -3.11
N ARG A 159 -0.65 -9.00 -3.46
CA ARG A 159 0.51 -9.15 -2.55
C ARG A 159 0.71 -7.92 -1.67
N LEU A 160 0.23 -6.75 -2.13
CA LEU A 160 0.23 -5.50 -1.39
C LEU A 160 -1.04 -4.71 -1.73
N LEU A 161 -1.76 -4.30 -0.70
CA LEU A 161 -2.85 -3.33 -0.75
C LEU A 161 -2.40 -2.07 -0.02
N TRP A 162 -2.22 -0.99 -0.76
CA TRP A 162 -1.82 0.33 -0.26
C TRP A 162 -3.03 1.28 -0.31
N ILE A 163 -3.47 1.77 0.86
CA ILE A 163 -4.66 2.62 1.02
C ILE A 163 -4.23 4.01 1.50
N ASP A 164 -4.41 5.00 0.62
CA ASP A 164 -4.11 6.42 0.83
C ASP A 164 -5.16 7.31 0.13
N GLY A 165 -6.41 6.85 0.13
CA GLY A 165 -7.54 7.48 -0.53
C GLY A 165 -8.30 8.44 0.39
N ASP A 166 -9.56 8.11 0.70
CA ASP A 166 -10.43 8.94 1.55
C ASP A 166 -10.14 8.70 3.05
N HIS A 167 -9.72 9.74 3.76
CA HIS A 167 -9.42 9.69 5.20
C HIS A 167 -10.66 9.75 6.11
N SER A 168 -11.88 9.81 5.55
CA SER A 168 -13.11 9.58 6.31
C SER A 168 -13.18 8.14 6.83
N VAL A 169 -13.87 7.92 7.95
CA VAL A 169 -14.06 6.57 8.51
C VAL A 169 -14.79 5.67 7.52
N SER A 170 -15.79 6.20 6.82
CA SER A 170 -16.55 5.48 5.80
C SER A 170 -15.69 5.11 4.59
N GLY A 171 -14.87 6.03 4.09
CA GLY A 171 -14.01 5.83 2.92
C GLY A 171 -12.95 4.77 3.17
N ALA A 172 -12.10 5.00 4.17
CA ALA A 172 -11.04 4.06 4.55
C ALA A 172 -11.59 2.66 4.89
N LYS A 173 -12.75 2.58 5.54
CA LYS A 173 -13.40 1.29 5.84
C LYS A 173 -13.87 0.60 4.57
N LYS A 174 -14.51 1.33 3.65
CA LYS A 174 -15.00 0.79 2.38
C LYS A 174 -13.85 0.28 1.51
N ASP A 175 -12.76 1.04 1.41
CA ASP A 175 -11.53 0.63 0.71
C ASP A 175 -10.98 -0.67 1.30
N PHE A 176 -10.84 -0.72 2.62
CA PHE A 176 -10.36 -1.92 3.30
C PHE A 176 -11.27 -3.13 3.08
N GLU A 177 -12.57 -3.03 3.37
CA GLU A 177 -13.50 -4.16 3.29
C GLU A 177 -13.64 -4.68 1.85
N ASN A 178 -13.57 -3.79 0.86
CA ASN A 178 -13.66 -4.17 -0.54
C ASN A 178 -12.42 -4.94 -1.03
N PHE A 179 -11.22 -4.55 -0.61
CA PHE A 179 -9.98 -5.06 -1.20
C PHE A 179 -9.17 -6.00 -0.31
N SER A 180 -9.30 -5.93 1.02
CA SER A 180 -8.55 -6.77 1.97
C SER A 180 -8.77 -8.28 1.77
N LYS A 181 -9.97 -8.67 1.32
CA LYS A 181 -10.30 -10.06 0.97
C LYS A 181 -9.46 -10.61 -0.19
N HIS A 182 -8.95 -9.75 -1.08
CA HIS A 182 -8.10 -10.12 -2.20
C HIS A 182 -6.62 -10.19 -1.82
N VAL A 183 -6.22 -9.66 -0.67
CA VAL A 183 -4.87 -9.84 -0.14
C VAL A 183 -4.66 -11.32 0.16
N VAL A 184 -3.63 -11.91 -0.41
CA VAL A 184 -3.31 -13.34 -0.22
C VAL A 184 -2.64 -13.55 1.14
N PRO A 185 -2.70 -14.76 1.72
CA PRO A 185 -1.88 -15.10 2.88
C PRO A 185 -0.40 -14.79 2.64
N GLY A 186 0.25 -14.09 3.58
CA GLY A 186 1.60 -13.56 3.45
C GLY A 186 1.70 -12.23 2.67
N GLY A 187 0.61 -11.73 2.10
CA GLY A 187 0.51 -10.40 1.51
C GLY A 187 0.32 -9.31 2.58
N ILE A 188 0.48 -8.05 2.19
CA ILE A 188 0.47 -6.92 3.12
C ILE A 188 -0.72 -6.00 2.83
N VAL A 189 -1.35 -5.49 3.90
CA VAL A 189 -2.20 -4.30 3.85
C VAL A 189 -1.49 -3.15 4.54
N ALA A 190 -1.58 -1.95 3.98
CA ALA A 190 -1.02 -0.76 4.56
C ALA A 190 -1.93 0.46 4.32
N PHE A 191 -1.93 1.35 5.30
CA PHE A 191 -2.67 2.60 5.31
C PHE A 191 -1.71 3.75 5.53
N HIS A 192 -1.87 4.85 4.80
CA HIS A 192 -1.23 6.10 5.15
C HIS A 192 -1.94 6.75 6.34
N ASP A 193 -1.25 7.66 7.02
CA ASP A 193 -1.86 8.59 7.97
C ASP A 193 -2.61 7.98 9.17
N VAL A 194 -2.22 6.79 9.63
CA VAL A 194 -2.81 6.17 10.84
C VAL A 194 -2.50 6.92 12.14
N MET A 195 -1.67 7.98 12.08
CA MET A 195 -1.34 8.86 13.21
C MET A 195 -1.65 10.34 12.96
N HIS A 196 -2.54 10.62 12.02
CA HIS A 196 -2.96 11.97 11.65
C HIS A 196 -4.29 12.37 12.30
N PHE A 197 -4.74 13.59 12.01
CA PHE A 197 -5.94 14.17 12.62
C PHE A 197 -7.23 13.59 12.04
N HIS A 198 -7.17 13.00 10.85
CA HIS A 198 -8.31 12.34 10.24
C HIS A 198 -8.48 10.93 10.83
N PRO A 199 -9.67 10.60 11.38
CA PRO A 199 -9.83 9.38 12.17
C PRO A 199 -9.84 8.11 11.32
N GLY A 200 -10.20 8.17 10.03
CA GLY A 200 -10.50 7.00 9.21
C GLY A 200 -9.41 5.93 9.19
N PRO A 201 -8.20 6.23 8.69
CA PRO A 201 -7.13 5.25 8.63
C PRO A 201 -6.77 4.67 10.00
N SER A 202 -6.66 5.54 11.02
CA SER A 202 -6.31 5.14 12.39
C SER A 202 -7.35 4.20 13.02
N GLN A 203 -8.64 4.49 12.83
CA GLN A 203 -9.75 3.72 13.37
C GLN A 203 -9.90 2.37 12.67
N VAL A 204 -9.79 2.35 11.34
CA VAL A 204 -9.85 1.11 10.56
C VAL A 204 -8.66 0.22 10.88
N PHE A 205 -7.44 0.78 10.91
CA PHE A 205 -6.25 0.01 11.28
C PHE A 205 -6.35 -0.57 12.69
N ALA A 206 -6.79 0.22 13.69
CA ALA A 206 -6.97 -0.28 15.05
C ALA A 206 -8.01 -1.40 15.15
N THR A 207 -9.18 -1.21 14.53
CA THR A 207 -10.34 -2.09 14.75
C THR A 207 -10.42 -3.27 13.80
N ARG A 208 -9.95 -3.12 12.56
CA ARG A 208 -10.05 -4.14 11.50
C ARG A 208 -8.73 -4.84 11.20
N VAL A 209 -7.59 -4.28 11.62
CA VAL A 209 -6.27 -4.89 11.43
C VAL A 209 -5.70 -5.38 12.76
N LEU A 210 -5.49 -4.48 13.74
CA LEU A 210 -4.84 -4.84 15.00
C LEU A 210 -5.70 -5.74 15.92
N LEU A 211 -7.02 -5.63 15.85
CA LEU A 211 -7.94 -6.48 16.63
C LEU A 211 -8.46 -7.72 15.87
N SER A 212 -8.18 -7.83 14.57
CA SER A 212 -8.60 -8.96 13.74
C SER A 212 -7.66 -10.16 13.89
N ASP A 213 -8.16 -11.38 13.66
CA ASP A 213 -7.37 -12.62 13.57
C ASP A 213 -6.92 -12.94 12.13
N GLU A 214 -7.13 -12.04 11.18
CA GLU A 214 -6.64 -12.20 9.80
C GLU A 214 -5.23 -11.62 9.59
N TRP A 215 -4.71 -10.86 10.56
CA TRP A 215 -3.47 -10.09 10.42
C TRP A 215 -2.47 -10.43 11.53
N GLY A 216 -1.21 -10.66 11.16
CA GLY A 216 -0.14 -11.10 12.05
C GLY A 216 0.88 -10.00 12.30
N ALA A 217 2.08 -10.19 11.76
CA ALA A 217 3.16 -9.20 11.79
C ALA A 217 2.65 -7.81 11.39
N CYS A 218 2.98 -6.79 12.17
CA CYS A 218 2.48 -5.44 11.96
C CYS A 218 3.42 -4.38 12.52
N GLY A 219 3.26 -3.14 12.08
CA GLY A 219 4.03 -2.02 12.60
C GLY A 219 3.53 -0.67 12.11
N ILE A 220 4.23 0.37 12.54
CA ILE A 220 4.08 1.73 12.02
C ILE A 220 5.45 2.25 11.58
N CYS A 221 5.53 2.94 10.45
CA CYS A 221 6.72 3.66 9.98
C CYS A 221 6.32 5.02 9.41
N GLY A 222 6.88 6.12 9.92
CA GLY A 222 6.31 7.45 9.63
C GLY A 222 4.86 7.49 10.12
N SER A 223 3.89 7.83 9.28
CA SER A 223 2.45 7.68 9.53
C SER A 223 1.83 6.41 8.93
N ILE A 224 2.62 5.55 8.27
CA ILE A 224 2.14 4.31 7.63
C ILE A 224 1.90 3.23 8.67
N GLY A 225 0.66 2.75 8.78
CA GLY A 225 0.33 1.52 9.50
C GLY A 225 0.25 0.35 8.55
N TRP A 226 0.91 -0.77 8.86
CA TRP A 226 0.93 -1.95 7.99
C TRP A 226 0.73 -3.24 8.79
N ALA A 227 0.20 -4.26 8.12
CA ALA A 227 0.17 -5.62 8.64
C ALA A 227 0.20 -6.68 7.53
N GLN A 228 0.74 -7.85 7.85
CA GLN A 228 0.76 -9.01 6.96
C GLN A 228 -0.46 -9.91 7.23
N LYS A 229 -1.12 -10.36 6.16
CA LYS A 229 -2.21 -11.32 6.25
C LYS A 229 -1.67 -12.67 6.66
N VAL A 230 -2.30 -13.30 7.65
CA VAL A 230 -1.78 -14.56 8.19
C VAL A 230 -2.03 -15.73 7.25
N ARG A 231 -1.17 -16.74 7.35
CA ARG A 231 -1.37 -18.06 6.73
C ARG A 231 -2.27 -18.95 7.57
N ASP A 232 -2.15 -18.81 8.88
CA ASP A 232 -2.95 -19.54 9.85
C ASP A 232 -3.01 -18.77 11.19
N ARG A 233 -3.82 -19.29 12.10
CA ARG A 233 -4.09 -18.66 13.39
C ARG A 233 -2.86 -18.58 14.30
N SER A 234 -1.85 -19.44 14.12
CA SER A 234 -0.66 -19.44 14.97
C SER A 234 0.17 -18.17 14.78
N GLU A 235 0.25 -17.64 13.55
CA GLU A 235 0.93 -16.37 13.24
C GLU A 235 0.28 -15.19 13.98
N VAL A 236 -1.04 -15.21 14.17
CA VAL A 236 -1.76 -14.19 14.98
C VAL A 236 -1.32 -14.25 16.44
N LEU A 237 -1.25 -15.44 17.00
CA LEU A 237 -0.92 -15.65 18.41
C LEU A 237 0.54 -15.27 18.68
N GLN A 238 1.46 -15.59 17.77
CA GLN A 238 2.86 -15.20 17.83
C GLN A 238 3.03 -13.67 17.83
N ASN A 239 2.17 -12.95 17.10
CA ASN A 239 2.21 -11.48 17.01
C ASN A 239 1.28 -10.78 18.01
N ARG A 240 0.58 -11.51 18.89
CA ARG A 240 -0.46 -10.94 19.77
C ARG A 240 0.06 -9.80 20.63
N ASP A 241 1.21 -9.98 21.28
CA ASP A 241 1.75 -8.95 22.18
C ASP A 241 2.22 -7.71 21.43
N LEU A 242 2.79 -7.88 20.23
CA LEU A 242 3.14 -6.78 19.34
C LEU A 242 1.88 -5.99 18.95
N LYS A 243 0.84 -6.68 18.49
CA LYS A 243 -0.44 -6.08 18.09
C LYS A 243 -1.09 -5.31 19.25
N LEU A 244 -1.18 -5.92 20.43
CA LEU A 244 -1.77 -5.28 21.61
C LEU A 244 -0.93 -4.09 22.11
N ARG A 245 0.39 -4.17 22.04
CA ARG A 245 1.27 -3.04 22.38
C ARG A 245 1.07 -1.87 21.43
N LEU A 246 1.00 -2.13 20.13
CA LEU A 246 0.74 -1.12 19.12
C LEU A 246 -0.65 -0.49 19.29
N LEU A 247 -1.67 -1.32 19.51
CA LEU A 247 -3.04 -0.88 19.78
C LEU A 247 -3.10 0.06 20.98
N ARG A 248 -2.49 -0.29 22.11
CA ARG A 248 -2.46 0.57 23.32
C ARG A 248 -1.82 1.94 23.06
N ARG A 249 -0.89 2.04 22.12
CA ARG A 249 -0.24 3.30 21.73
C ARG A 249 -1.07 4.10 20.74
N LEU A 250 -1.83 3.42 19.88
CA LEU A 250 -2.64 4.03 18.82
C LEU A 250 -4.03 4.48 19.31
N MET A 251 -4.69 3.70 20.16
CA MET A 251 -6.05 3.99 20.65
C MET A 251 -6.22 5.38 21.26
N PRO A 252 -5.26 5.92 22.05
CA PRO A 252 -5.36 7.29 22.56
C PRO A 252 -5.36 8.37 21.47
N LEU A 253 -4.85 8.09 20.27
CA LEU A 253 -4.90 8.98 19.12
C LEU A 253 -6.28 8.90 18.44
N VAL A 254 -6.80 7.68 18.24
CA VAL A 254 -8.15 7.43 17.69
C VAL A 254 -9.21 8.13 18.55
N ASP A 255 -9.12 8.01 19.87
CA ASP A 255 -10.01 8.70 20.82
C ASP A 255 -9.95 10.23 20.67
N SER A 256 -8.76 10.77 20.42
CA SER A 256 -8.57 12.22 20.29
C SER A 256 -9.14 12.79 18.98
N THR A 257 -9.23 11.98 17.93
CA THR A 257 -9.72 12.39 16.60
C THR A 257 -11.14 11.91 16.30
N ALA A 258 -11.73 11.14 17.23
CA ALA A 258 -13.09 10.64 17.09
C ALA A 258 -14.11 11.77 16.91
N PHE A 259 -15.15 11.48 16.12
CA PHE A 259 -16.21 12.43 15.77
C PHE A 259 -15.71 13.70 15.08
N GLU A 260 -14.53 13.63 14.45
CA GLU A 260 -13.95 14.71 13.62
C GLU A 260 -13.79 16.04 14.38
N LYS A 261 -13.62 15.97 15.71
CA LYS A 261 -13.46 17.17 16.54
C LYS A 261 -12.11 17.85 16.24
N PRO A 262 -12.10 19.17 15.97
CA PRO A 262 -10.85 19.90 15.78
C PRO A 262 -9.95 19.81 17.01
N LEU A 263 -8.68 19.42 16.80
CA LEU A 263 -7.70 19.40 17.87
C LEU A 263 -7.11 20.79 18.11
N THR A 264 -7.53 21.43 19.20
CA THR A 264 -7.08 22.76 19.64
C THR A 264 -6.48 22.74 21.05
N GLY A 265 -5.69 23.76 21.38
CA GLY A 265 -5.13 23.98 22.72
C GLY A 265 -4.46 22.76 23.35
N ILE A 266 -4.87 22.43 24.58
CA ILE A 266 -4.33 21.32 25.36
C ILE A 266 -4.59 19.94 24.71
N HIS A 267 -5.70 19.77 23.99
CA HIS A 267 -6.01 18.51 23.30
C HIS A 267 -5.01 18.24 22.16
N LYS A 268 -4.67 19.28 21.38
CA LYS A 268 -3.63 19.19 20.34
C LYS A 268 -2.26 18.86 20.94
N LEU A 269 -1.91 19.45 22.08
CA LEU A 269 -0.65 19.17 22.78
C LEU A 269 -0.61 17.72 23.28
N ARG A 270 -1.68 17.24 23.94
CA ARG A 270 -1.82 15.85 24.40
C ARG A 270 -1.75 14.86 23.25
N PHE A 271 -2.38 15.15 22.12
CA PHE A 271 -2.28 14.35 20.91
C PHE A 271 -0.84 14.25 20.41
N LYS A 272 -0.14 15.38 20.25
CA LYS A 272 1.26 15.40 19.80
C LYS A 272 2.18 14.60 20.73
N LEU A 273 1.98 14.72 22.05
CA LEU A 273 2.72 13.98 23.05
C LEU A 273 2.42 12.48 22.99
N ARG A 274 1.15 12.06 22.93
CA ARG A 274 0.78 10.64 22.74
C ARG A 274 1.38 10.07 21.46
N ARG A 275 1.34 10.85 20.38
CA ARG A 275 1.87 10.49 19.07
C ARG A 275 3.38 10.28 19.07
N SER A 276 4.15 11.01 19.90
CA SER A 276 5.60 10.81 19.98
C SER A 276 5.99 9.48 20.64
N PHE A 277 5.08 8.86 21.40
CA PHE A 277 5.29 7.54 22.01
C PHE A 277 4.96 6.37 21.10
N VAL A 278 4.46 6.59 19.87
CA VAL A 278 4.20 5.51 18.92
C VAL A 278 5.50 5.16 18.17
N PRO A 279 5.99 3.91 18.23
CA PRO A 279 7.16 3.48 17.46
C PRO A 279 6.90 3.63 15.95
N ARG A 280 7.82 4.31 15.24
CA ARG A 280 7.63 4.71 13.84
C ARG A 280 8.90 4.88 13.02
N SER A 281 9.97 4.21 13.45
CA SER A 281 11.24 4.21 12.72
C SER A 281 11.15 3.31 11.50
N ALA A 282 11.88 3.66 10.44
CA ALA A 282 12.06 2.76 9.31
C ALA A 282 12.84 1.52 9.78
N PRO A 283 12.30 0.30 9.62
CA PRO A 283 13.03 -0.92 9.94
C PRO A 283 14.12 -1.16 8.91
N LYS A 284 15.16 -1.92 9.25
CA LYS A 284 16.11 -2.42 8.25
C LYS A 284 15.43 -3.46 7.35
N TYR A 285 15.95 -3.66 6.14
CA TYR A 285 15.47 -4.73 5.27
C TYR A 285 15.59 -6.10 5.95
N SER A 286 16.71 -6.40 6.62
CA SER A 286 16.90 -7.69 7.31
C SER A 286 15.82 -7.96 8.37
N ASP A 287 15.50 -6.94 9.16
CA ASP A 287 14.55 -7.04 10.28
C ASP A 287 13.12 -7.18 9.75
N PHE A 288 12.77 -6.37 8.74
CA PHE A 288 11.46 -6.41 8.12
C PHE A 288 11.24 -7.73 7.37
N SER A 289 12.22 -8.15 6.55
CA SER A 289 12.19 -9.41 5.81
C SER A 289 12.10 -10.62 6.75
N SER A 290 12.82 -10.61 7.88
CA SER A 290 12.69 -11.66 8.89
C SER A 290 11.30 -11.68 9.53
N LEU A 291 10.71 -10.52 9.78
CA LEU A 291 9.39 -10.38 10.40
C LEU A 291 8.25 -10.84 9.47
N VAL A 292 8.27 -10.43 8.20
CA VAL A 292 7.23 -10.80 7.21
C VAL A 292 7.53 -12.12 6.49
N GLY A 293 8.79 -12.55 6.50
CA GLY A 293 9.24 -13.83 5.97
C GLY A 293 9.25 -14.94 7.04
N TYR A 294 8.88 -14.63 8.28
CA TYR A 294 9.01 -15.56 9.40
C TYR A 294 8.27 -16.87 9.10
N ARG A 295 9.07 -17.92 8.91
CA ARG A 295 8.69 -19.31 9.16
C ARG A 295 9.18 -19.64 10.57
N ALA A 296 8.29 -19.55 11.56
CA ALA A 296 8.56 -20.20 12.85
C ALA A 296 8.66 -21.70 12.59
N ALA A 297 9.77 -22.31 13.01
CA ALA A 297 10.16 -23.68 12.73
C ALA A 297 9.15 -24.74 13.20
N GLY A 298 9.11 -25.87 12.48
CA GLY A 298 8.47 -27.12 12.87
C GLY A 298 7.93 -27.89 11.68
#